data_AF-A0A949XJA4-F1
#
_entry.id   AF-A0A949XJA4-F1
#
_cell.length_a   1.000
_cell.length_b   1.000
_cell.length_c   1.000
_cell.angle_alpha   90.00
_cell.angle_beta   90.00
_cell.angle_gamma   90.00
#
_symmetry.space_group_name_H-M   'P 1'
#
loop_
_entity.id
_entity.type
_entity.pdbx_description
1 polymer ?
#
loop_
_entity_poly.entity_id
_entity_poly.type
_entity_poly.pdbx_seq_one_letter_code
_entity_poly.pdbx_strand_id
1 'polypeptide(L)'
;MAARSSEARWQWSFRPGQLIWRLSDSLRQAKQRRLLTPDAALGRRGEDVAHRYLQRAGFTVIARNYRPGADSEIDIVARQGEITVFVEVKSRTSAEFGSPDRAIDQEKRKHILRAAQSFMTRAGIDWNQVRFDVISVVFSDPPEIDHLQDAFFEGRAV
;
A
#
# COMPACT_ATOMS: atom_id res chain seq x y z
N MET A 1 5.94 -2.66 -48.56
CA MET A 1 5.59 -1.42 -47.84
C MET A 1 5.28 -1.80 -46.41
N ALA A 2 5.98 -1.20 -45.46
CA ALA A 2 6.09 -1.65 -44.08
C ALA A 2 4.91 -1.23 -43.19
N ALA A 3 4.53 -2.11 -42.27
CA ALA A 3 4.33 -1.74 -40.87
C ALA A 3 4.65 -2.97 -40.02
N ARG A 4 5.77 -2.88 -39.31
CA ARG A 4 6.21 -3.84 -38.30
C ARG A 4 5.39 -3.63 -37.01
N SER A 5 5.37 -4.71 -36.21
CA SER A 5 5.34 -4.74 -34.74
C SER A 5 4.07 -4.35 -33.99
N SER A 6 3.41 -5.37 -33.41
CA SER A 6 2.83 -5.32 -32.06
C SER A 6 2.76 -6.72 -31.41
N GLU A 7 3.81 -7.53 -31.56
CA GLU A 7 4.10 -8.60 -30.59
C GLU A 7 4.99 -8.01 -29.49
N ALA A 8 4.37 -7.34 -28.52
CA ALA A 8 5.03 -7.00 -27.26
C ALA A 8 4.48 -7.90 -26.16
N ARG A 9 4.83 -9.17 -26.30
CA ARG A 9 4.69 -10.23 -25.31
C ARG A 9 5.66 -9.91 -24.16
N TRP A 10 5.29 -8.98 -23.28
CA TRP A 10 6.05 -8.69 -22.05
C TRP A 10 5.84 -9.82 -21.05
N GLN A 11 6.56 -10.92 -21.29
CA GLN A 11 6.81 -11.94 -20.30
C GLN A 11 7.63 -11.31 -19.17
N TRP A 12 7.02 -11.32 -17.99
CA TRP A 12 7.62 -10.97 -16.72
C TRP A 12 8.96 -11.68 -16.52
N SER A 13 10.07 -10.99 -16.73
CA SER A 13 11.36 -11.42 -16.17
C SER A 13 11.40 -11.05 -14.70
N PHE A 14 10.74 -11.86 -13.86
CA PHE A 14 10.97 -11.85 -12.42
C PHE A 14 12.48 -12.02 -12.17
N ARG A 15 13.16 -10.98 -11.67
CA ARG A 15 14.56 -11.11 -11.23
C ARG A 15 14.57 -11.79 -9.85
N PRO A 16 15.14 -13.00 -9.69
CA PRO A 16 15.07 -13.81 -8.45
C PRO A 16 15.66 -13.14 -7.19
N GLY A 17 16.44 -12.06 -7.33
CA GLY A 17 17.02 -11.32 -6.21
C GLY A 17 16.04 -10.50 -5.36
N GLN A 18 14.77 -10.40 -5.77
CA GLN A 18 13.74 -9.60 -5.09
C GLN A 18 13.05 -10.32 -3.92
N LEU A 19 13.41 -11.59 -3.64
CA LEU A 19 12.75 -12.43 -2.62
C LEU A 19 13.23 -12.18 -1.17
N ILE A 20 14.32 -11.43 -0.98
CA ILE A 20 15.00 -11.25 0.31
C ILE A 20 14.12 -10.47 1.33
N TRP A 21 13.14 -9.69 0.86
CA TRP A 21 12.32 -8.80 1.68
C TRP A 21 11.40 -9.50 2.68
N ARG A 22 10.89 -10.70 2.35
CA ARG A 22 9.96 -11.43 3.24
C ARG A 22 10.58 -11.81 4.59
N LEU A 23 11.89 -12.06 4.61
CA LEU A 23 12.59 -12.62 5.78
C LEU A 23 13.07 -11.53 6.77
N SER A 24 13.57 -10.39 6.28
CA SER A 24 14.04 -9.30 7.15
C SER A 24 12.90 -8.59 7.90
N ASP A 25 11.73 -8.51 7.29
CA ASP A 25 10.58 -7.79 7.85
C ASP A 25 9.84 -8.64 8.88
N SER A 26 9.75 -9.95 8.64
CA SER A 26 9.12 -10.92 9.55
C SER A 26 9.80 -10.95 10.93
N LEU A 27 11.13 -10.83 10.98
CA LEU A 27 11.90 -10.84 12.25
C LEU A 27 11.73 -9.56 13.06
N ARG A 28 11.66 -8.39 12.40
CA ARG A 28 11.35 -7.11 13.08
C ARG A 28 9.92 -7.10 13.64
N GLN A 29 8.96 -7.64 12.89
CA GLN A 29 7.56 -7.69 13.29
C GLN A 29 7.30 -8.64 14.47
N ALA A 30 8.02 -9.76 14.57
CA ALA A 30 7.90 -10.70 15.68
C ALA A 30 8.28 -10.08 17.04
N LYS A 31 9.28 -9.18 17.05
CA LYS A 31 9.71 -8.46 18.27
C LYS A 31 8.68 -7.42 18.73
N GLN A 32 8.04 -6.71 17.78
CA GLN A 32 7.00 -5.72 18.10
C GLN A 32 5.70 -6.35 18.62
N ARG A 33 5.39 -7.62 18.27
CA ARG A 33 4.16 -8.32 18.70
C ARG A 33 4.01 -8.47 20.22
N ARG A 34 5.10 -8.46 20.99
CA ARG A 34 5.06 -8.68 22.45
C ARG A 34 4.75 -7.41 23.28
N LEU A 35 4.64 -6.24 22.66
CA LEU A 35 4.52 -4.94 23.36
C LEU A 35 3.49 -3.98 22.72
N LEU A 36 2.49 -4.52 22.00
CA LEU A 36 1.54 -3.67 21.27
C LEU A 36 0.54 -3.01 22.21
N THR A 37 0.38 -1.70 22.08
CA THR A 37 -0.75 -0.97 22.66
C THR A 37 -2.07 -1.42 22.01
N PRO A 38 -3.23 -1.20 22.66
CA PRO A 38 -4.54 -1.50 22.07
C PRO A 38 -4.71 -0.90 20.66
N ASP A 39 -4.26 0.35 20.46
CA ASP A 39 -4.33 1.03 19.16
C ASP A 39 -3.48 0.35 18.09
N ALA A 40 -2.27 -0.09 18.45
CA ALA A 40 -1.39 -0.81 17.53
C ALA A 40 -1.95 -2.20 17.18
N ALA A 41 -2.65 -2.85 18.11
CA ALA A 41 -3.35 -4.10 17.85
C ALA A 41 -4.56 -3.89 16.93
N LEU A 42 -5.33 -2.80 17.13
CA LEU A 42 -6.43 -2.41 16.25
C LEU A 42 -5.94 -2.12 14.82
N GLY A 43 -4.87 -1.33 14.70
CA GLY A 43 -4.23 -1.02 13.41
C GLY A 43 -3.83 -2.28 12.63
N ARG A 44 -3.19 -3.25 13.29
CA ARG A 44 -2.83 -4.53 12.66
C ARG A 44 -4.05 -5.33 12.21
N ARG A 45 -5.11 -5.36 13.03
CA ARG A 45 -6.35 -6.03 12.63
C ARG A 45 -6.95 -5.37 11.39
N GLY A 46 -6.88 -4.04 11.28
CA GLY A 46 -7.40 -3.34 10.11
C GLY A 46 -6.58 -3.64 8.88
N GLU A 47 -5.25 -3.66 9.01
CA GLU A 47 -4.34 -4.06 7.92
C GLU A 47 -4.62 -5.50 7.45
N ASP A 48 -4.91 -6.43 8.36
CA ASP A 48 -5.31 -7.80 8.03
C ASP A 48 -6.65 -7.85 7.28
N VAL A 49 -7.62 -7.02 7.67
CA VAL A 49 -8.92 -6.92 6.98
C VAL A 49 -8.74 -6.33 5.59
N ALA A 50 -7.99 -5.23 5.47
CA ALA A 50 -7.69 -4.56 4.21
C ALA A 50 -6.92 -5.49 3.25
N HIS A 51 -5.94 -6.25 3.73
CA HIS A 51 -5.22 -7.25 2.94
C HIS A 51 -6.19 -8.28 2.34
N ARG A 52 -7.07 -8.87 3.16
CA ARG A 52 -8.07 -9.84 2.66
C ARG A 52 -9.05 -9.22 1.67
N TYR A 53 -9.47 -7.98 1.93
CA TYR A 53 -10.34 -7.23 1.01
C TYR A 53 -9.67 -7.03 -0.36
N LEU A 54 -8.43 -6.52 -0.37
CA LEU A 54 -7.65 -6.29 -1.60
C LEU A 54 -7.46 -7.58 -2.40
N GLN A 55 -7.15 -8.70 -1.74
CA GLN A 55 -7.04 -10.00 -2.40
C GLN A 55 -8.35 -10.43 -3.07
N ARG A 56 -9.49 -10.27 -2.39
CA ARG A 56 -10.81 -10.57 -2.95
C ARG A 56 -11.19 -9.61 -4.10
N ALA A 57 -10.72 -8.37 -4.04
CA ALA A 57 -10.90 -7.37 -5.08
C ALA A 57 -9.93 -7.54 -6.27
N GLY A 58 -9.14 -8.62 -6.32
CA GLY A 58 -8.26 -8.93 -7.46
C GLY A 58 -6.87 -8.30 -7.40
N PHE A 59 -6.47 -7.75 -6.27
CA PHE A 59 -5.13 -7.19 -6.09
C PHE A 59 -4.13 -8.27 -5.66
N THR A 60 -2.90 -8.15 -6.15
CA THR A 60 -1.76 -8.92 -5.64
C THR A 60 -1.05 -8.10 -4.58
N VAL A 61 -1.11 -8.50 -3.31
CA VAL A 61 -0.37 -7.83 -2.23
C VAL A 61 1.12 -8.22 -2.30
N ILE A 62 1.97 -7.21 -2.50
CA ILE A 62 3.42 -7.34 -2.64
C ILE A 62 4.09 -7.26 -1.27
N ALA A 63 3.72 -6.26 -0.47
CA ALA A 63 4.31 -6.00 0.84
C ALA A 63 3.26 -5.44 1.82
N ARG A 64 3.54 -5.60 3.10
CA ARG A 64 2.74 -5.12 4.22
C ARG A 64 3.68 -4.48 5.25
N ASN A 65 3.30 -3.33 5.81
CA ASN A 65 4.09 -2.52 6.73
C ASN A 65 5.51 -2.26 6.17
N TYR A 66 5.58 -1.77 4.93
CA TYR A 66 6.82 -1.50 4.23
C TYR A 66 7.50 -0.26 4.80
N ARG A 67 8.77 -0.39 5.24
CA ARG A 67 9.54 0.68 5.89
C ARG A 67 10.95 0.81 5.30
N PRO A 68 11.17 1.68 4.30
CA PRO A 68 12.51 1.88 3.73
C PRO A 68 13.44 2.75 4.59
N GLY A 69 12.91 3.38 5.65
CA GLY A 69 13.65 4.25 6.58
C GLY A 69 12.88 4.44 7.90
N ALA A 70 13.44 5.23 8.82
CA ALA A 70 12.86 5.44 10.16
C ALA A 70 11.51 6.17 10.13
N ASP A 71 11.38 7.19 9.27
CA ASP A 71 10.22 8.10 9.22
C ASP A 71 9.38 7.90 7.94
N SER A 72 9.38 6.71 7.37
CA SER A 72 8.69 6.43 6.11
C SER A 72 8.11 5.03 6.16
N GLU A 73 6.79 4.94 6.06
CA GLU A 73 6.04 3.70 6.10
C GLU A 73 4.93 3.70 5.04
N ILE A 74 4.61 2.52 4.53
CA ILE A 74 3.41 2.24 3.74
C ILE A 74 2.76 1.00 4.33
N ASP A 75 1.49 1.07 4.69
CA ASP A 75 0.78 -0.06 5.31
C ASP A 75 0.67 -1.24 4.36
N ILE A 76 0.28 -1.02 3.10
CA ILE A 76 0.21 -2.10 2.09
C ILE A 76 0.73 -1.60 0.74
N VAL A 77 1.59 -2.40 0.10
CA VAL A 77 1.94 -2.24 -1.31
C VAL A 77 1.29 -3.38 -2.08
N ALA A 78 0.47 -3.05 -3.07
CA ALA A 78 -0.27 -4.00 -3.88
C ALA A 78 -0.12 -3.72 -5.37
N ARG A 79 -0.59 -4.63 -6.22
CA ARG A 79 -0.65 -4.47 -7.67
C ARG A 79 -2.02 -4.81 -8.21
N GLN A 80 -2.54 -3.96 -9.09
CA GLN A 80 -3.77 -4.14 -9.83
C GLN A 80 -3.47 -3.99 -11.33
N GLY A 81 -3.38 -5.11 -12.04
CA GLY A 81 -2.89 -5.12 -13.42
C GLY A 81 -1.48 -4.55 -13.50
N GLU A 82 -1.30 -3.44 -14.23
CA GLU A 82 -0.01 -2.76 -14.39
C GLU A 82 0.26 -1.67 -13.36
N ILE A 83 -0.73 -1.35 -12.51
CA ILE A 83 -0.63 -0.28 -11.53
C ILE A 83 -0.14 -0.82 -10.19
N THR A 84 0.90 -0.19 -9.64
CA THR A 84 1.35 -0.39 -8.27
C THR A 84 0.60 0.55 -7.35
N VAL A 85 -0.02 0.00 -6.33
CA VAL A 85 -0.93 0.73 -5.44
C VAL A 85 -0.33 0.77 -4.05
N PHE A 86 -0.11 1.98 -3.55
CA PHE A 86 0.32 2.24 -2.18
C PHE A 86 -0.91 2.58 -1.34
N VAL A 87 -1.18 1.78 -0.31
CA VAL A 87 -2.41 1.88 0.47
C VAL A 87 -2.08 2.24 1.90
N GLU A 88 -2.73 3.28 2.41
CA GLU A 88 -2.81 3.60 3.84
C GLU A 88 -4.08 2.97 4.42
N VAL A 89 -3.99 2.36 5.61
CA VAL A 89 -5.12 1.70 6.28
C VAL A 89 -5.51 2.46 7.54
N LYS A 90 -6.77 2.87 7.62
CA LYS A 90 -7.34 3.53 8.81
C LYS A 90 -8.27 2.59 9.53
N SER A 91 -7.94 2.28 10.78
CA SER A 91 -8.75 1.39 11.64
C SER A 91 -9.55 2.19 12.64
N ARG A 92 -10.86 1.91 12.79
CA ARG A 92 -11.76 2.63 13.70
C ARG A 92 -12.75 1.68 14.38
N THR A 93 -13.21 2.03 15.58
CA THR A 93 -14.22 1.27 16.35
C THR A 93 -15.63 1.83 16.23
N SER A 94 -15.81 3.06 15.71
CA SER A 94 -17.11 3.67 15.42
C SER A 94 -17.09 4.43 14.10
N ALA A 95 -18.28 4.61 13.52
CA ALA A 95 -18.49 5.36 12.27
C ALA A 95 -18.66 6.87 12.48
N GLU A 96 -18.46 7.39 13.70
CA GLU A 96 -18.64 8.84 13.96
C GLU A 96 -17.70 9.66 13.07
N PHE A 97 -18.33 10.46 12.21
CA PHE A 97 -17.66 11.23 11.16
C PHE A 97 -16.91 12.42 11.77
N GLY A 98 -15.61 12.49 11.49
CA GLY A 98 -14.90 13.75 11.26
C GLY A 98 -14.72 13.91 9.74
N SER A 99 -14.82 15.14 9.23
CA SER A 99 -14.97 15.45 7.79
C SER A 99 -14.10 14.59 6.84
N PRO A 100 -14.64 14.12 5.69
CA PRO A 100 -13.89 13.35 4.68
C PRO A 100 -12.73 14.11 4.02
N ASP A 101 -12.63 15.43 4.22
CA ASP A 101 -11.85 16.34 3.37
C ASP A 101 -10.32 16.24 3.49
N ARG A 102 -9.79 15.33 4.34
CA ARG A 102 -8.34 15.16 4.55
C ARG A 102 -7.98 13.70 4.80
N ALA A 103 -8.24 12.84 3.81
CA ALA A 103 -8.02 11.40 3.93
C ALA A 103 -6.59 11.05 4.39
N ILE A 104 -5.58 11.91 4.19
CA ILE A 104 -4.25 11.80 4.78
C ILE A 104 -3.76 13.22 5.14
N ASP A 105 -3.18 13.44 6.31
CA ASP A 105 -2.58 14.73 6.67
C ASP A 105 -1.32 15.03 5.82
N GLN A 106 -0.89 16.29 5.75
CA GLN A 106 0.24 16.66 4.87
C GLN A 106 1.56 15.97 5.25
N GLU A 107 1.79 15.69 6.53
CA GLU A 107 3.03 15.06 6.99
C GLU A 107 3.04 13.56 6.66
N LYS A 108 1.94 12.86 6.92
CA LYS A 108 1.75 11.46 6.54
C LYS A 108 1.83 11.30 5.02
N ARG A 109 1.29 12.23 4.23
CA ARG A 109 1.44 12.23 2.76
C ARG A 109 2.92 12.31 2.36
N LYS A 110 3.71 13.22 2.95
CA LYS A 110 5.16 13.32 2.67
C LYS A 110 5.88 12.01 3.00
N HIS A 111 5.55 11.37 4.11
CA HIS A 111 6.16 10.09 4.51
C HIS A 111 5.83 8.95 3.55
N ILE A 112 4.56 8.84 3.13
CA ILE A 112 4.12 7.84 2.15
C ILE A 112 4.81 8.08 0.81
N LEU A 113 4.90 9.33 0.34
CA LEU A 113 5.58 9.66 -0.92
C LEU A 113 7.07 9.31 -0.91
N ARG A 114 7.77 9.60 0.19
CA ARG A 114 9.18 9.19 0.37
C ARG A 114 9.33 7.68 0.34
N ALA A 115 8.44 6.96 1.02
CA ALA A 115 8.46 5.51 1.01
C ALA A 115 8.18 4.95 -0.40
N ALA A 116 7.18 5.48 -1.10
CA ALA A 116 6.81 5.12 -2.46
C ALA A 116 7.96 5.38 -3.44
N GLN A 117 8.60 6.55 -3.39
CA GLN A 117 9.80 6.87 -4.19
C GLN A 117 10.92 5.86 -3.99
N SER A 118 11.17 5.46 -2.74
CA SER A 118 12.17 4.44 -2.44
C SER A 118 11.79 3.09 -3.05
N PHE A 119 10.51 2.70 -2.94
CA PHE A 119 10.01 1.48 -3.55
C PHE A 119 10.16 1.51 -5.08
N MET A 120 9.68 2.58 -5.72
CA MET A 120 9.71 2.78 -7.16
C MET A 120 11.13 2.75 -7.72
N THR A 121 12.06 3.49 -7.11
CA THR A 121 13.47 3.50 -7.51
C THR A 121 14.08 2.10 -7.47
N ARG A 122 13.77 1.31 -6.43
CA ARG A 122 14.28 -0.06 -6.27
C ARG A 122 13.62 -1.06 -7.22
N ALA A 123 12.35 -0.84 -7.55
CA ALA A 123 11.55 -1.72 -8.40
C ALA A 123 11.60 -1.34 -9.89
N GLY A 124 12.12 -0.16 -10.24
CA GLY A 124 12.13 0.36 -11.61
C GLY A 124 10.72 0.70 -12.11
N ILE A 125 9.89 1.31 -11.27
CA ILE A 125 8.50 1.68 -11.58
C ILE A 125 8.40 3.18 -11.84
N ASP A 126 7.69 3.56 -12.89
CA ASP A 126 7.44 4.97 -13.23
C ASP A 126 6.23 5.55 -12.49
N TRP A 127 6.23 6.88 -12.31
CA TRP A 127 5.15 7.60 -11.61
C TRP A 127 3.78 7.49 -12.28
N ASN A 128 3.72 7.22 -13.58
CA ASN A 128 2.46 6.99 -14.30
C ASN A 128 1.88 5.59 -14.06
N GLN A 129 2.62 4.70 -13.38
CA GLN A 129 2.20 3.35 -13.04
C GLN A 129 1.89 3.20 -11.54
N VAL A 130 1.72 4.30 -10.81
CA VAL A 130 1.42 4.25 -9.38
C VAL A 130 0.12 4.93 -9.02
N ARG A 131 -0.51 4.44 -7.95
CA ARG A 131 -1.71 5.02 -7.35
C ARG A 131 -1.58 5.02 -5.83
N PHE A 132 -2.21 5.99 -5.19
CA PHE A 132 -2.29 6.08 -3.73
C PHE A 132 -3.74 5.94 -3.28
N ASP A 133 -4.01 4.93 -2.47
CA ASP A 133 -5.34 4.60 -1.98
C ASP A 133 -5.42 4.73 -0.46
N VAL A 134 -6.62 4.92 0.05
CA VAL A 134 -6.93 4.83 1.48
C VAL A 134 -8.01 3.77 1.67
N ILE A 135 -7.79 2.86 2.61
CA ILE A 135 -8.81 1.92 3.07
C ILE A 135 -9.18 2.25 4.50
N SER A 136 -10.45 2.56 4.74
CA SER A 136 -11.00 2.70 6.08
C SER A 136 -11.69 1.39 6.47
N VAL A 137 -11.35 0.88 7.65
CA VAL A 137 -11.97 -0.31 8.27
C VAL A 137 -12.65 0.14 9.56
N VAL A 138 -13.97 0.06 9.59
CA VAL A 138 -14.77 0.25 10.80
C VAL A 138 -15.08 -1.13 11.36
N PHE A 139 -14.66 -1.38 12.60
CA PHE A 139 -14.88 -2.64 13.30
C PHE A 139 -16.30 -2.75 13.87
N SER A 140 -17.28 -2.83 12.96
CA SER A 140 -18.64 -3.32 13.20
C SER A 140 -18.73 -4.84 12.97
N ASP A 141 -19.92 -5.42 13.13
CA ASP A 141 -20.20 -6.82 12.83
C ASP A 141 -21.31 -6.95 11.76
N PRO A 142 -20.97 -7.25 10.49
CA PRO A 142 -19.61 -7.47 9.96
C PRO A 142 -18.80 -6.16 9.79
N PRO A 143 -17.46 -6.22 9.67
CA PRO A 143 -16.65 -5.03 9.46
C PRO A 143 -17.01 -4.30 8.16
N GLU A 144 -17.16 -2.99 8.26
CA GLU A 144 -17.40 -2.11 7.11
C GLU A 144 -16.08 -1.62 6.53
N ILE A 145 -16.00 -1.65 5.20
CA ILE A 145 -14.79 -1.28 4.45
C ILE A 145 -15.17 -0.22 3.43
N ASP A 146 -14.47 0.90 3.47
CA ASP A 146 -14.50 1.93 2.43
C ASP A 146 -13.12 2.03 1.78
N HIS A 147 -13.07 1.92 0.44
CA HIS A 147 -11.84 1.96 -0.34
C HIS A 147 -11.86 3.15 -1.27
N LEU A 148 -11.22 4.23 -0.81
CA LEU A 148 -11.00 5.42 -1.61
C LEU A 148 -9.78 5.19 -2.51
N GLN A 149 -10.02 4.93 -3.79
CA GLN A 149 -8.99 4.91 -4.82
C GLN A 149 -8.62 6.33 -5.22
N ASP A 150 -7.35 6.53 -5.61
CA ASP A 150 -6.84 7.86 -5.99
C ASP A 150 -7.04 8.90 -4.87
N ALA A 151 -6.90 8.46 -3.61
CA ALA A 151 -7.11 9.28 -2.42
C ALA A 151 -6.24 10.54 -2.42
N PHE A 152 -5.08 10.49 -3.08
CA PHE A 152 -4.34 11.67 -3.49
C PHE A 152 -3.48 11.36 -4.71
N PHE A 153 -3.22 12.41 -5.50
CA PHE A 153 -2.37 12.32 -6.68
C PHE A 153 -1.16 13.24 -6.54
N GLU A 154 0.01 12.75 -6.94
CA GLU A 154 1.25 13.53 -7.06
C GLU A 154 1.86 13.28 -8.44
N GLY A 155 1.59 14.18 -9.37
CA GLY A 155 2.17 14.24 -10.72
C GLY A 155 1.57 15.47 -11.42
N ARG A 156 2.30 16.47 -11.92
CA ARG A 156 3.67 16.60 -12.41
C ARG A 156 4.22 17.98 -11.98
N ALA A 157 5.54 18.13 -11.97
CA ALA A 157 6.13 19.42 -12.34
C ALA A 157 5.75 19.69 -13.80
N VAL A 158 5.00 20.78 -14.03
CA VAL A 158 4.88 21.43 -15.34
C VAL A 158 6.24 21.87 -15.84
#